data_AF-A0A6N4H1T6-F1
#
_entry.id   AF-A0A6N4H1T6-F1
#
_cell.length_a   1.000
_cell.length_b   1.000
_cell.length_c   1.000
_cell.angle_alpha   90.00
_cell.angle_beta   90.00
_cell.angle_gamma   90.00
#
_symmetry.space_group_name_H-M   'P 1'
#
loop_
_entity.id
_entity.type
_entity.pdbx_description
1 polymer ?
#
loop_
_entity_poly.entity_id
_entity_poly.type
_entity_poly.pdbx_seq_one_letter_code
_entity_poly.pdbx_strand_id
1 'polypeptide(L)'
;MFATNYYCLVAGLKEYSLDADTKGFDAKAIVGEILEGVDGADADAVRLLYGYYDCENIASLRAGRSAHNPLGNFTREELEEEVKAPRRLPAPVARVLRAFADPEGEDAEEVDTAGRFESALFGAYYEACSRSRSRFLRAWSEFDRNLRNVTAAVTARAAGRPVEEVTVGGGDVVEQLERSSAADFGLRGELPYIDAMIAAVNDEANLVEKEHKIDLIRWNEAVELATFDYFDINSILSYLARVNIVARWTQLDAVRGREMFERLMAELDGKGLIENKQ
;
A
#
# COMPACT_ATOMS: atom_id res chain seq x y z
N MET A 1 -1.57 18.82 -25.80
CA MET A 1 -1.88 17.54 -26.46
C MET A 1 -2.01 16.41 -25.42
N PHE A 2 -2.48 16.71 -24.19
CA PHE A 2 -2.27 15.90 -22.98
C PHE A 2 -3.53 15.19 -22.46
N ALA A 3 -4.71 15.82 -22.57
CA ALA A 3 -5.95 15.23 -22.08
C ALA A 3 -6.40 14.00 -22.89
N THR A 4 -6.00 13.90 -24.16
CA THR A 4 -6.48 12.83 -25.06
C THR A 4 -5.84 11.47 -24.75
N ASN A 5 -4.58 11.42 -24.30
CA ASN A 5 -3.94 10.15 -23.91
C ASN A 5 -4.49 9.62 -22.58
N TYR A 6 -4.64 10.49 -21.57
CA TYR A 6 -5.27 10.12 -20.30
C TYR A 6 -6.75 9.76 -20.48
N TYR A 7 -7.48 10.50 -21.32
CA TYR A 7 -8.86 10.17 -21.64
C TYR A 7 -8.98 8.79 -22.28
N CYS A 8 -8.17 8.48 -23.31
CA CYS A 8 -8.20 7.16 -23.95
C CYS A 8 -7.76 6.04 -22.99
N LEU A 9 -6.77 6.30 -22.14
CA LEU A 9 -6.32 5.33 -21.15
C LEU A 9 -7.40 5.09 -20.09
N VAL A 10 -7.87 6.14 -19.40
CA VAL A 10 -8.91 6.07 -18.36
C VAL A 10 -10.23 5.53 -18.90
N ALA A 11 -10.66 5.95 -20.11
CA ALA A 11 -11.88 5.43 -20.73
C ALA A 11 -11.71 4.00 -21.30
N GLY A 12 -10.47 3.58 -21.54
CA GLY A 12 -10.10 2.23 -21.97
C GLY A 12 -9.75 1.30 -20.81
N LEU A 13 -9.53 1.85 -19.60
CA LEU A 13 -9.42 1.05 -18.39
C LEU A 13 -10.71 0.27 -18.30
N LYS A 14 -10.58 -1.05 -18.24
CA LYS A 14 -11.69 -1.85 -17.76
C LYS A 14 -12.08 -1.25 -16.43
N GLU A 15 -13.33 -0.80 -16.34
CA GLU A 15 -14.00 -0.77 -15.05
C GLU A 15 -13.98 -2.22 -14.58
N TYR A 16 -12.95 -2.56 -13.81
CA TYR A 16 -13.04 -3.71 -12.93
C TYR A 16 -14.02 -3.29 -11.86
N SER A 17 -15.30 -3.41 -12.21
CA SER A 17 -16.33 -3.57 -11.20
C SER A 17 -16.07 -4.92 -10.55
N LEU A 18 -16.42 -5.00 -9.28
CA LEU A 18 -16.21 -6.21 -8.51
C LEU A 18 -17.12 -7.37 -9.00
N ASP A 19 -18.00 -7.11 -9.97
CA ASP A 19 -18.95 -8.04 -10.61
C ASP A 19 -18.48 -8.59 -11.98
N ALA A 20 -17.34 -8.13 -12.51
CA ALA A 20 -16.85 -8.62 -13.80
C ALA A 20 -16.24 -10.02 -13.66
N ASP A 21 -16.55 -10.93 -14.61
CA ASP A 21 -15.91 -12.25 -14.69
C ASP A 21 -14.38 -12.06 -14.62
N THR A 22 -13.78 -12.47 -13.49
CA THR A 22 -12.32 -12.39 -13.25
C THR A 22 -11.52 -13.31 -14.18
N LYS A 23 -12.19 -14.03 -15.09
CA LYS A 23 -11.51 -14.65 -16.24
C LYS A 23 -10.70 -13.60 -16.99
N GLY A 24 -9.38 -13.76 -16.93
CA GLY A 24 -8.43 -12.84 -17.55
C GLY A 24 -8.12 -11.60 -16.71
N PHE A 25 -8.44 -11.60 -15.39
CA PHE A 25 -7.84 -10.64 -14.47
C PHE A 25 -6.36 -10.95 -14.32
N ASP A 26 -5.53 -10.03 -14.81
CA ASP A 26 -4.08 -10.08 -14.68
C ASP A 26 -3.61 -8.68 -14.29
N ALA A 27 -3.39 -8.49 -13.00
CA ALA A 27 -2.91 -7.21 -12.47
C ALA A 27 -1.57 -6.79 -13.09
N LYS A 28 -0.70 -7.74 -13.44
CA LYS A 28 0.59 -7.43 -14.06
C LYS A 28 0.43 -6.95 -15.49
N ALA A 29 -0.49 -7.55 -16.25
CA ALA A 29 -0.85 -7.07 -17.59
C ALA A 29 -1.43 -5.65 -17.55
N ILE A 30 -2.37 -5.39 -16.63
CA ILE A 30 -2.97 -4.05 -16.43
C ILE A 30 -1.89 -3.00 -16.15
N VAL A 31 -0.95 -3.31 -15.26
CA VAL A 31 0.16 -2.42 -14.92
C VAL A 31 1.06 -2.17 -16.12
N GLY A 32 1.36 -3.21 -16.90
CA GLY A 32 2.13 -3.12 -18.15
C GLY A 32 1.48 -2.18 -19.16
N GLU A 33 0.19 -2.36 -19.43
CA GLU A 33 -0.58 -1.50 -20.34
C GLU A 33 -0.57 -0.03 -19.90
N ILE A 34 -0.73 0.23 -18.59
CA ILE A 34 -0.66 1.58 -18.04
C ILE A 34 0.74 2.17 -18.22
N LEU A 35 1.79 1.42 -17.91
CA LEU A 35 3.18 1.88 -18.06
C LEU A 35 3.55 2.19 -19.51
N GLU A 36 2.96 1.50 -20.49
CA GLU A 36 3.12 1.82 -21.92
C GLU A 36 2.33 3.08 -22.33
N GLY A 37 1.24 3.39 -21.63
CA GLY A 37 0.34 4.49 -21.95
C GLY A 37 0.65 5.84 -21.28
N VAL A 38 1.49 5.87 -20.24
CA VAL A 38 1.87 7.09 -19.49
C VAL A 38 3.27 7.59 -19.86
N ASP A 39 3.55 8.87 -19.61
CA ASP A 39 4.87 9.44 -19.86
C ASP A 39 5.88 9.08 -18.75
N GLY A 40 7.16 9.46 -18.93
CA GLY A 40 8.23 9.06 -18.01
C GLY A 40 8.01 9.49 -16.56
N ALA A 41 7.49 10.69 -16.31
CA ALA A 41 7.28 11.17 -14.94
C ALA A 41 6.12 10.44 -14.25
N ASP A 42 5.07 10.14 -15.01
CA ASP A 42 3.92 9.41 -14.52
C ASP A 42 4.19 7.89 -14.40
N ALA A 43 5.04 7.34 -15.27
CA ALA A 43 5.58 5.98 -15.15
C ALA A 43 6.41 5.83 -13.88
N ASP A 44 7.20 6.85 -13.51
CA ASP A 44 7.96 6.83 -12.26
C ASP A 44 7.04 6.86 -11.02
N ALA A 45 5.91 7.56 -11.10
CA ALA A 45 4.88 7.50 -10.06
C ALA A 45 4.26 6.09 -9.96
N VAL A 46 3.90 5.46 -11.08
CA VAL A 46 3.40 4.08 -11.08
C VAL A 46 4.43 3.12 -10.50
N ARG A 47 5.69 3.17 -10.94
CA ARG A 47 6.76 2.33 -10.39
C ARG A 47 6.94 2.56 -8.89
N LEU A 48 6.86 3.80 -8.44
CA LEU A 48 6.95 4.13 -7.02
C LEU A 48 5.78 3.53 -6.22
N LEU A 49 4.54 3.52 -6.73
CA LEU A 49 3.42 2.82 -6.08
C LEU A 49 3.74 1.33 -5.84
N TYR A 50 4.32 0.68 -6.85
CA TYR A 50 4.70 -0.74 -6.79
C TYR A 50 6.01 -0.99 -6.02
N GLY A 51 6.76 0.07 -5.67
CA GLY A 51 7.98 -0.01 -4.86
C GLY A 51 7.75 -0.58 -3.46
N TYR A 52 6.51 -0.55 -2.95
CA TYR A 52 6.15 -1.26 -1.72
C TYR A 52 6.39 -2.77 -1.85
N TYR A 53 5.99 -3.38 -2.97
CA TYR A 53 6.19 -4.81 -3.24
C TYR A 53 7.65 -5.14 -3.48
N ASP A 54 8.43 -4.21 -4.04
CA ASP A 54 9.88 -4.38 -4.12
C ASP A 54 10.50 -4.45 -2.72
N CYS A 55 10.05 -3.62 -1.78
CA CYS A 55 10.50 -3.69 -0.38
C CYS A 55 10.12 -5.03 0.28
N GLU A 56 8.89 -5.53 0.07
CA GLU A 56 8.50 -6.87 0.53
C GLU A 56 9.37 -7.98 -0.05
N ASN A 57 9.70 -7.87 -1.34
CA ASN A 57 10.55 -8.82 -2.04
C ASN A 57 12.00 -8.76 -1.55
N ILE A 58 12.54 -7.56 -1.31
CA ILE A 58 13.89 -7.35 -0.75
C ILE A 58 13.97 -7.95 0.64
N ALA A 59 12.99 -7.66 1.52
CA ALA A 59 12.94 -8.22 2.86
C ALA A 59 12.85 -9.76 2.83
N SER A 60 12.03 -10.31 1.94
CA SER A 60 11.90 -11.75 1.76
C SER A 60 13.19 -12.40 1.27
N LEU A 61 13.86 -11.79 0.28
CA LEU A 61 15.13 -12.26 -0.26
C LEU A 61 16.23 -12.25 0.81
N ARG A 62 16.34 -11.15 1.57
CA ARG A 62 17.31 -11.03 2.66
C ARG A 62 17.07 -12.05 3.78
N ALA A 63 15.81 -12.38 4.06
CA ALA A 63 15.43 -13.43 4.99
C ALA A 63 15.64 -14.86 4.45
N GLY A 64 16.20 -15.02 3.25
CA GLY A 64 16.45 -16.32 2.61
C GLY A 64 15.19 -17.04 2.15
N ARG A 65 14.07 -16.32 1.96
CA ARG A 65 12.79 -16.89 1.54
C ARG A 65 12.69 -16.93 0.01
N SER A 66 11.95 -17.91 -0.50
CA SER A 66 11.66 -18.04 -1.93
C SER A 66 10.45 -17.23 -2.40
N ALA A 67 9.62 -16.74 -1.47
CA ALA A 67 8.45 -15.94 -1.78
C ALA A 67 8.85 -14.66 -2.53
N HIS A 68 8.13 -14.37 -3.60
CA HIS A 68 8.31 -13.19 -4.43
C HIS A 68 6.96 -12.76 -5.00
N ASN A 69 6.57 -11.52 -4.73
CA ASN A 69 5.35 -10.92 -5.25
C ASN A 69 5.60 -10.41 -6.68
N PRO A 70 4.88 -10.96 -7.69
CA PRO A 70 5.10 -10.62 -9.10
C PRO A 70 4.68 -9.20 -9.48
N LEU A 71 3.99 -8.47 -8.60
CA LEU A 71 3.64 -7.06 -8.77
C LEU A 71 4.81 -6.10 -8.55
N GLY A 72 5.92 -6.56 -7.96
CA GLY A 72 7.15 -5.76 -7.88
C GLY A 72 7.67 -5.37 -9.26
N ASN A 73 8.45 -4.28 -9.31
CA ASN A 73 9.03 -3.75 -10.55
C ASN A 73 10.17 -4.62 -11.10
N PHE A 74 10.68 -5.55 -10.29
CA PHE A 74 11.82 -6.40 -10.62
C PHE A 74 11.42 -7.87 -10.62
N THR A 75 11.98 -8.65 -11.54
CA THR A 75 12.02 -10.09 -11.35
C THR A 75 12.89 -10.44 -10.14
N ARG A 76 12.80 -11.70 -9.68
CA ARG A 76 13.64 -12.18 -8.58
C ARG A 76 15.14 -12.04 -8.91
N GLU A 77 15.53 -12.36 -10.13
CA GLU A 77 16.91 -12.28 -10.61
C GLU A 77 17.39 -10.84 -10.70
N GLU A 78 16.56 -9.93 -11.22
CA GLU A 78 16.89 -8.50 -11.24
C GLU A 78 17.05 -7.94 -9.83
N LEU A 79 16.19 -8.36 -8.90
CA LEU A 79 16.23 -7.90 -7.51
C LEU A 79 17.46 -8.43 -6.76
N GLU A 80 17.92 -9.65 -7.05
CA GLU A 80 19.18 -10.19 -6.53
C GLU A 80 20.39 -9.34 -6.95
N GLU A 81 20.35 -8.73 -8.13
CA GLU A 81 21.38 -7.80 -8.59
C GLU A 81 21.21 -6.39 -7.99
N GLU A 82 19.98 -5.86 -7.93
CA GLU A 82 19.70 -4.57 -7.32
C GLU A 82 20.03 -4.53 -5.82
N VAL A 83 19.87 -5.63 -5.09
CA VAL A 83 20.26 -5.70 -3.66
C VAL A 83 21.77 -5.60 -3.48
N LYS A 84 22.57 -6.10 -4.44
CA LYS A 84 24.05 -5.99 -4.40
C LYS A 84 24.53 -4.62 -4.86
N ALA A 85 23.90 -4.08 -5.90
CA ALA A 85 24.29 -2.83 -6.54
C ALA A 85 23.04 -2.06 -6.97
N PRO A 86 22.40 -1.30 -6.07
CA PRO A 86 21.13 -0.64 -6.36
C PRO A 86 21.32 0.49 -7.36
N ARG A 87 20.63 0.38 -8.51
CA ARG A 87 20.71 1.32 -9.64
C ARG A 87 19.35 1.88 -10.04
N ARG A 88 18.31 1.06 -9.92
CA ARG A 88 16.93 1.39 -10.34
C ARG A 88 16.00 1.65 -9.16
N LEU A 89 16.40 1.24 -7.95
CA LEU A 89 15.62 1.49 -6.73
C LEU A 89 15.54 2.99 -6.38
N PRO A 90 14.47 3.44 -5.71
CA PRO A 90 14.38 4.80 -5.19
C PRO A 90 15.59 5.15 -4.32
N ALA A 91 16.10 6.37 -4.45
CA ALA A 91 17.35 6.77 -3.80
C ALA A 91 17.40 6.51 -2.27
N PRO A 92 16.34 6.79 -1.49
CA PRO A 92 16.32 6.44 -0.07
C PRO A 92 16.42 4.92 0.18
N VAL A 93 15.73 4.10 -0.62
CA VAL A 93 15.75 2.63 -0.50
C VAL A 93 17.14 2.08 -0.85
N ALA A 94 17.74 2.59 -1.93
CA ALA A 94 19.09 2.25 -2.35
C ALA A 94 20.14 2.59 -1.28
N ARG A 95 19.97 3.73 -0.60
CA ARG A 95 20.82 4.13 0.54
C ARG A 95 20.73 3.15 1.69
N VAL A 96 19.53 2.71 2.09
CA VAL A 96 19.38 1.71 3.15
C VAL A 96 20.10 0.41 2.80
N LEU A 97 20.00 -0.05 1.54
CA LEU A 97 20.73 -1.25 1.10
C LEU A 97 22.24 -1.07 1.23
N ARG A 98 22.80 0.07 0.81
CA ARG A 98 24.23 0.35 0.91
C ARG A 98 24.69 0.50 2.36
N ALA A 99 23.95 1.23 3.19
CA ALA A 99 24.23 1.42 4.61
C ALA A 99 24.27 0.09 5.39
N PHE A 100 23.35 -0.83 5.11
CA PHE A 100 23.35 -2.14 5.77
C PHE A 100 24.40 -3.11 5.20
N ALA A 101 24.91 -2.87 3.98
CA ALA A 101 26.00 -3.64 3.40
C ALA A 101 27.38 -3.16 3.88
N ASP A 102 27.51 -1.85 4.16
CA ASP A 102 28.72 -1.21 4.69
C ASP A 102 28.35 -0.25 5.85
N PRO A 103 28.22 -0.76 7.09
CA PRO A 103 27.85 0.05 8.25
C PRO A 103 28.87 1.11 8.67
N GLU A 104 30.06 1.12 8.08
CA GLU A 104 31.10 2.14 8.29
C GLU A 104 31.16 3.16 7.14
N GLY A 105 30.34 2.99 6.10
CA GLY A 105 30.28 3.86 4.93
C GLY A 105 29.44 5.13 5.14
N GLU A 106 29.58 6.10 4.23
CA GLU A 106 28.90 7.41 4.30
C GLU A 106 27.36 7.30 4.40
N ASP A 107 26.75 6.37 3.67
CA ASP A 107 25.29 6.18 3.70
C ASP A 107 24.80 5.71 5.09
N ALA A 108 25.65 5.09 5.91
CA ALA A 108 25.30 4.64 7.26
C ALA A 108 25.21 5.79 8.27
N GLU A 109 25.76 6.97 7.97
CA GLU A 109 25.57 8.17 8.80
C GLU A 109 24.13 8.70 8.74
N GLU A 110 23.42 8.41 7.66
CA GLU A 110 22.04 8.86 7.41
C GLU A 110 20.98 7.79 7.73
N VAL A 111 21.40 6.57 8.11
CA VAL A 111 20.50 5.42 8.32
C VAL A 111 20.81 4.78 9.68
N ASP A 112 19.77 4.55 10.49
CA ASP A 112 19.91 3.73 11.69
C ASP A 112 20.15 2.25 11.32
N THR A 113 21.42 1.89 11.23
CA THR A 113 21.87 0.51 10.97
C THR A 113 21.86 -0.38 12.21
N ALA A 114 21.65 0.19 13.41
CA ALA A 114 21.47 -0.57 14.64
C ALA A 114 20.03 -1.10 14.78
N GLY A 115 19.07 -0.42 14.15
CA GLY A 115 17.68 -0.81 14.06
C GLY A 115 17.39 -2.00 13.13
N ARG A 116 16.09 -2.31 12.98
CA ARG A 116 15.64 -3.39 12.09
C ARG A 116 15.70 -2.94 10.64
N PHE A 117 16.32 -3.76 9.80
CA PHE A 117 16.43 -3.47 8.38
C PHE A 117 15.08 -3.21 7.72
N GLU A 118 14.06 -4.01 8.02
CA GLU A 118 12.73 -3.86 7.44
C GLU A 118 12.12 -2.50 7.79
N SER A 119 12.30 -2.03 9.03
CA SER A 119 11.82 -0.72 9.46
C SER A 119 12.52 0.41 8.69
N ALA A 120 13.84 0.33 8.53
CA ALA A 120 14.60 1.29 7.72
C ALA A 120 14.18 1.24 6.24
N LEU A 121 14.01 0.05 5.68
CA LEU A 121 13.65 -0.18 4.28
C LEU A 121 12.28 0.42 3.95
N PHE A 122 11.24 0.07 4.72
CA PHE A 122 9.91 0.62 4.51
C PHE A 122 9.84 2.12 4.87
N GLY A 123 10.58 2.57 5.89
CA GLY A 123 10.73 3.99 6.20
C GLY A 123 11.25 4.79 5.01
N ALA A 124 12.30 4.30 4.36
CA ALA A 124 12.88 4.89 3.16
C ALA A 124 11.94 4.84 1.94
N TYR A 125 11.14 3.78 1.80
CA TYR A 125 10.08 3.73 0.79
C TYR A 125 9.05 4.86 0.98
N TYR A 126 8.52 5.01 2.19
CA TYR A 126 7.55 6.07 2.48
C TYR A 126 8.18 7.47 2.37
N GLU A 127 9.45 7.63 2.70
CA GLU A 127 10.21 8.85 2.45
C GLU A 127 10.33 9.17 0.94
N ALA A 128 10.56 8.16 0.10
CA ALA A 128 10.56 8.35 -1.35
C ALA A 128 9.18 8.80 -1.86
N CYS A 129 8.10 8.20 -1.35
CA CYS A 129 6.73 8.56 -1.69
C CYS A 129 6.37 10.00 -1.27
N SER A 130 6.81 10.46 -0.10
CA SER A 130 6.53 11.83 0.38
C SER A 130 7.15 12.92 -0.51
N ARG A 131 8.22 12.57 -1.25
CA ARG A 131 8.89 13.44 -2.23
C ARG A 131 8.30 13.35 -3.64
N SER A 132 7.31 12.49 -3.86
CA SER A 132 6.65 12.32 -5.16
C SER A 132 5.95 13.59 -5.61
N ARG A 133 5.90 13.83 -6.93
CA ARG A 133 5.12 14.92 -7.53
C ARG A 133 3.61 14.65 -7.49
N SER A 134 3.21 13.37 -7.53
CA SER A 134 1.80 12.98 -7.43
C SER A 134 1.25 13.27 -6.03
N ARG A 135 0.16 14.04 -5.98
CA ARG A 135 -0.56 14.32 -4.73
C ARG A 135 -1.13 13.04 -4.15
N PHE A 136 -1.70 12.19 -5.01
CA PHE A 136 -2.25 10.91 -4.61
C PHE A 136 -1.19 10.04 -3.94
N LEU A 137 -0.01 9.86 -4.54
CA LEU A 137 1.04 9.03 -3.95
C LEU A 137 1.47 9.50 -2.58
N ARG A 138 1.66 10.81 -2.40
CA ARG A 138 2.03 11.36 -1.09
C ARG A 138 0.98 10.99 -0.04
N ALA A 139 -0.28 11.36 -0.29
CA ALA A 139 -1.38 11.12 0.63
C ALA A 139 -1.65 9.63 0.87
N TRP A 140 -1.71 8.83 -0.20
CA TRP A 140 -1.91 7.37 -0.13
C TRP A 140 -0.82 6.67 0.68
N SER A 141 0.44 7.03 0.45
CA SER A 141 1.56 6.42 1.15
C SER A 141 1.59 6.78 2.63
N GLU A 142 1.22 8.03 2.97
CA GLU A 142 1.07 8.47 4.36
C GLU A 142 -0.06 7.72 5.06
N PHE A 143 -1.23 7.64 4.42
CA PHE A 143 -2.35 6.85 4.89
C PHE A 143 -1.98 5.37 5.09
N ASP A 144 -1.40 4.71 4.09
CA ASP A 144 -1.08 3.28 4.16
C ASP A 144 -0.06 3.00 5.27
N ARG A 145 0.96 3.87 5.42
CA ARG A 145 1.91 3.80 6.54
C ARG A 145 1.20 3.94 7.88
N ASN A 146 0.33 4.92 8.03
CA ASN A 146 -0.41 5.15 9.28
C ASN A 146 -1.34 3.98 9.59
N LEU A 147 -2.09 3.47 8.62
CA LEU A 147 -2.97 2.31 8.78
C LEU A 147 -2.19 1.08 9.25
N ARG A 148 -1.01 0.83 8.66
CA ARG A 148 -0.11 -0.28 9.06
C ARG A 148 0.45 -0.08 10.45
N ASN A 149 0.95 1.12 10.75
CA ASN A 149 1.49 1.45 12.07
C ASN A 149 0.44 1.29 13.16
N VAL A 150 -0.80 1.76 12.94
CA VAL A 150 -1.84 1.61 13.96
C VAL A 150 -2.23 0.13 14.11
N THR A 151 -2.37 -0.62 13.01
CA THR A 151 -2.63 -2.08 13.05
C THR A 151 -1.53 -2.81 13.84
N ALA A 152 -0.26 -2.49 13.58
CA ALA A 152 0.89 -3.05 14.27
C ALA A 152 0.91 -2.65 15.75
N ALA A 153 0.64 -1.39 16.07
CA ALA A 153 0.62 -0.86 17.42
C ALA A 153 -0.49 -1.49 18.28
N VAL A 154 -1.71 -1.62 17.74
CA VAL A 154 -2.82 -2.31 18.42
C VAL A 154 -2.44 -3.76 18.71
N THR A 155 -1.89 -4.46 17.71
CA THR A 155 -1.46 -5.85 17.85
C THR A 155 -0.32 -6.00 18.87
N ALA A 156 0.65 -5.09 18.87
CA ALA A 156 1.77 -5.09 19.81
C ALA A 156 1.29 -4.86 21.25
N ARG A 157 0.35 -3.92 21.47
CA ARG A 157 -0.26 -3.69 22.78
C ARG A 157 -1.01 -4.91 23.29
N ALA A 158 -1.83 -5.53 22.44
CA ALA A 158 -2.54 -6.76 22.81
C ALA A 158 -1.57 -7.90 23.18
N ALA A 159 -0.38 -7.92 22.57
CA ALA A 159 0.68 -8.89 22.85
C ALA A 159 1.67 -8.46 23.95
N GLY A 160 1.50 -7.29 24.57
CA GLY A 160 2.44 -6.76 25.58
C GLY A 160 3.83 -6.41 25.05
N ARG A 161 3.95 -6.09 23.77
CA ARG A 161 5.22 -5.73 23.10
C ARG A 161 5.36 -4.21 22.95
N PRO A 162 6.58 -3.65 22.98
CA PRO A 162 6.80 -2.22 22.75
C PRO A 162 6.31 -1.79 21.36
N VAL A 163 5.60 -0.66 21.28
CA VAL A 163 5.07 -0.12 20.02
C VAL A 163 6.19 0.39 19.12
N GLU A 164 7.23 0.99 19.71
CA GLU A 164 8.44 1.48 19.03
C GLU A 164 9.19 0.40 18.22
N GLU A 165 9.03 -0.88 18.57
CA GLU A 165 9.66 -1.99 17.83
C GLU A 165 8.93 -2.39 16.54
N VAL A 166 7.70 -1.89 16.35
CA VAL A 166 6.80 -2.33 15.26
C VAL A 166 6.32 -1.19 14.37
N THR A 167 6.48 0.06 14.79
CA THR A 167 6.18 1.24 13.98
C THR A 167 7.28 1.48 12.94
N VAL A 168 6.89 2.08 11.81
CA VAL A 168 7.76 2.39 10.69
C VAL A 168 7.70 3.88 10.38
N GLY A 169 8.87 4.48 10.16
CA GLY A 169 9.02 5.90 9.89
C GLY A 169 8.88 6.75 11.15
N GLY A 170 8.47 7.99 10.99
CA GLY A 170 8.26 8.93 12.09
C GLY A 170 7.15 9.95 11.79
N GLY A 171 7.08 10.98 12.62
CA GLY A 171 6.06 12.03 12.59
C GLY A 171 5.00 11.85 13.67
N ASP A 172 4.09 12.82 13.74
CA ASP A 172 3.16 13.00 14.87
C ASP A 172 2.33 11.75 15.19
N VAL A 173 1.86 11.04 14.16
CA VAL A 173 1.10 9.78 14.34
C VAL A 173 1.96 8.72 15.03
N VAL A 174 3.22 8.52 14.60
CA VAL A 174 4.10 7.52 15.20
C VAL A 174 4.43 7.88 16.65
N GLU A 175 4.78 9.14 16.92
CA GLU A 175 5.05 9.61 18.28
C GLU A 175 3.85 9.42 19.21
N GLN A 176 2.65 9.69 18.69
CA GLN A 176 1.41 9.51 19.44
C GLN A 176 1.10 8.02 19.69
N LEU A 177 1.37 7.15 18.72
CA LEU A 177 1.21 5.70 18.88
C LEU A 177 2.08 5.13 20.02
N GLU A 178 3.31 5.64 20.12
CA GLU A 178 4.31 5.20 21.09
C GLU A 178 4.03 5.73 22.51
N ARG A 179 3.55 6.96 22.65
CA ARG A 179 3.39 7.62 23.96
C ARG A 179 2.00 7.49 24.58
N SER A 180 0.95 7.40 23.76
CA SER A 180 -0.42 7.48 24.26
C SER A 180 -0.82 6.21 25.01
N SER A 181 -1.59 6.30 26.09
CA SER A 181 -2.18 5.12 26.74
C SER A 181 -3.65 4.90 26.37
N ALA A 182 -4.23 5.78 25.54
CA ALA A 182 -5.63 5.67 25.13
C ALA A 182 -5.83 4.48 24.16
N ALA A 183 -7.03 3.89 24.18
CA ALA A 183 -7.36 2.74 23.33
C ALA A 183 -7.27 3.06 21.84
N ASP A 184 -7.68 4.27 21.46
CA ASP A 184 -7.59 4.88 20.14
C ASP A 184 -6.32 5.72 19.96
N PHE A 185 -5.37 5.62 20.89
CA PHE A 185 -4.16 6.43 20.91
C PHE A 185 -4.41 7.95 20.96
N GLY A 186 -5.66 8.40 21.13
CA GLY A 186 -6.03 9.81 21.00
C GLY A 186 -5.97 10.33 19.56
N LEU A 187 -6.03 9.44 18.56
CA LEU A 187 -5.88 9.77 17.13
C LEU A 187 -7.21 9.90 16.36
N ARG A 188 -8.35 9.94 17.05
CA ARG A 188 -9.67 10.06 16.40
C ARG A 188 -9.86 11.34 15.60
N GLY A 189 -9.17 12.42 15.97
CA GLY A 189 -9.24 13.70 15.24
C GLY A 189 -8.42 13.68 13.95
N GLU A 190 -7.29 12.97 13.96
CA GLU A 190 -6.33 12.89 12.87
C GLU A 190 -6.63 11.74 11.89
N LEU A 191 -7.14 10.61 12.40
CA LEU A 191 -7.37 9.37 11.65
C LEU A 191 -8.85 8.96 11.73
N PRO A 192 -9.71 9.42 10.80
CA PRO A 192 -11.16 9.16 10.84
C PRO A 192 -11.53 7.67 10.84
N TYR A 193 -10.66 6.81 10.29
CA TYR A 193 -10.87 5.37 10.19
C TYR A 193 -10.41 4.57 11.42
N ILE A 194 -9.86 5.22 12.45
CA ILE A 194 -9.18 4.51 13.55
C ILE A 194 -10.11 3.58 14.33
N ASP A 195 -11.35 4.00 14.60
CA ASP A 195 -12.31 3.18 15.34
C ASP A 195 -12.69 1.92 14.54
N ALA A 196 -12.91 2.07 13.22
CA ALA A 196 -13.20 0.95 12.34
C ALA A 196 -12.03 -0.03 12.26
N MET A 197 -10.79 0.48 12.19
CA MET A 197 -9.60 -0.35 12.18
C MET A 197 -9.38 -1.06 13.52
N ILE A 198 -9.55 -0.39 14.66
CA ILE A 198 -9.42 -1.02 15.99
C ILE A 198 -10.45 -2.13 16.16
N ALA A 199 -11.70 -1.88 15.78
CA ALA A 199 -12.75 -2.89 15.80
C ALA A 199 -12.39 -4.09 14.92
N ALA A 200 -11.88 -3.85 13.70
CA ALA A 200 -11.39 -4.91 12.82
C ALA A 200 -10.24 -5.71 13.44
N VAL A 201 -9.34 -5.07 14.19
CA VAL A 201 -8.14 -5.72 14.74
C VAL A 201 -8.44 -6.51 16.02
N ASN A 202 -9.31 -6.01 16.89
CA ASN A 202 -9.55 -6.56 18.22
C ASN A 202 -10.79 -7.47 18.30
N ASP A 203 -11.85 -7.15 17.55
CA ASP A 203 -13.14 -7.82 17.73
C ASP A 203 -13.36 -8.97 16.72
N GLU A 204 -12.59 -9.00 15.64
CA GLU A 204 -12.68 -10.01 14.60
C GLU A 204 -11.68 -11.15 14.80
N ALA A 205 -12.18 -12.31 15.23
CA ALA A 205 -11.36 -13.50 15.41
C ALA A 205 -10.98 -14.16 14.08
N ASN A 206 -11.78 -13.95 13.02
CA ASN A 206 -11.47 -14.50 11.70
C ASN A 206 -10.45 -13.59 10.99
N LEU A 207 -9.23 -14.10 10.82
CA LEU A 207 -8.14 -13.38 10.16
C LEU A 207 -8.50 -12.90 8.75
N VAL A 208 -9.31 -13.67 8.01
CA VAL A 208 -9.74 -13.31 6.66
C VAL A 208 -10.68 -12.11 6.71
N GLU A 209 -11.66 -12.11 7.62
CA GLU A 209 -12.60 -10.99 7.80
C GLU A 209 -11.91 -9.73 8.34
N LYS A 210 -10.87 -9.90 9.15
CA LYS A 210 -10.02 -8.79 9.61
C LYS A 210 -9.29 -8.12 8.45
N GLU A 211 -8.60 -8.92 7.61
CA GLU A 211 -7.93 -8.41 6.42
C GLU A 211 -8.89 -7.71 5.47
N HIS A 212 -10.10 -8.25 5.35
CA HIS A 212 -11.17 -7.70 4.53
C HIS A 212 -11.64 -6.32 5.02
N LYS A 213 -11.91 -6.17 6.32
CA LYS A 213 -12.29 -4.88 6.91
C LYS A 213 -11.19 -3.83 6.75
N ILE A 214 -9.92 -4.22 6.88
CA ILE A 214 -8.79 -3.30 6.68
C ILE A 214 -8.68 -2.89 5.20
N ASP A 215 -8.89 -3.82 4.26
CA ASP A 215 -8.87 -3.48 2.83
C ASP A 215 -10.06 -2.63 2.38
N LEU A 216 -11.22 -2.74 3.03
CA LEU A 216 -12.32 -1.81 2.79
C LEU A 216 -11.94 -0.37 3.17
N ILE A 217 -11.19 -0.19 4.26
CA ILE A 217 -10.65 1.12 4.64
C ILE A 217 -9.69 1.63 3.55
N ARG A 218 -8.78 0.77 3.06
CA ARG A 218 -7.88 1.11 1.94
C ARG A 218 -8.64 1.48 0.67
N TRP A 219 -9.68 0.74 0.33
CA TRP A 219 -10.50 0.97 -0.85
C TRP A 219 -11.16 2.35 -0.80
N ASN A 220 -11.81 2.66 0.32
CA ASN A 220 -12.52 3.92 0.51
C ASN A 220 -11.56 5.12 0.43
N GLU A 221 -10.40 5.03 1.08
CA GLU A 221 -9.39 6.08 0.99
C GLU A 221 -8.88 6.28 -0.46
N ALA A 222 -8.64 5.20 -1.21
CA ALA A 222 -8.19 5.29 -2.59
C ALA A 222 -9.22 6.03 -3.46
N VAL A 223 -10.51 5.82 -3.22
CA VAL A 223 -11.59 6.55 -3.92
C VAL A 223 -11.62 8.01 -3.46
N GLU A 224 -11.61 8.25 -2.15
CA GLU A 224 -11.71 9.59 -1.57
C GLU A 224 -10.59 10.51 -2.06
N LEU A 225 -9.34 10.04 -2.02
CA LEU A 225 -8.17 10.79 -2.47
C LEU A 225 -8.21 11.19 -3.94
N ALA A 226 -9.00 10.50 -4.77
CA ALA A 226 -9.14 10.76 -6.20
C ALA A 226 -10.50 11.34 -6.60
N THR A 227 -11.36 11.73 -5.65
CA THR A 227 -12.75 12.18 -5.89
C THR A 227 -12.87 13.28 -6.96
N PHE A 228 -11.89 14.18 -7.05
CA PHE A 228 -11.89 15.32 -7.98
C PHE A 228 -10.93 15.14 -9.16
N ASP A 229 -10.30 13.97 -9.29
CA ASP A 229 -9.42 13.66 -10.40
C ASP A 229 -10.17 12.80 -11.43
N TYR A 230 -10.20 13.24 -12.68
CA TYR A 230 -10.96 12.56 -13.73
C TYR A 230 -10.08 11.98 -14.83
N PHE A 231 -9.03 12.70 -15.25
CA PHE A 231 -8.17 12.31 -16.37
C PHE A 231 -6.71 12.68 -16.10
N ASP A 232 -6.15 12.17 -15.00
CA ASP A 232 -4.77 12.41 -14.61
C ASP A 232 -4.11 11.19 -13.94
N ILE A 233 -2.83 11.32 -13.60
CA ILE A 233 -2.09 10.27 -12.90
C ILE A 233 -2.67 9.90 -11.53
N ASN A 234 -3.32 10.82 -10.81
CA ASN A 234 -3.91 10.53 -9.50
C ASN A 234 -5.09 9.56 -9.63
N SER A 235 -5.94 9.76 -10.65
CA SER A 235 -7.03 8.83 -10.96
C SER A 235 -6.53 7.43 -11.35
N ILE A 236 -5.41 7.35 -12.09
CA ILE A 236 -4.76 6.08 -12.42
C ILE A 236 -4.18 5.40 -11.19
N LEU A 237 -3.49 6.14 -10.31
CA LEU A 237 -2.89 5.58 -9.11
C LEU A 237 -3.95 5.07 -8.12
N SER A 238 -5.08 5.79 -7.98
CA SER A 238 -6.26 5.31 -7.24
C SER A 238 -6.80 4.01 -7.80
N TYR A 239 -6.91 3.93 -9.12
CA TYR A 239 -7.33 2.71 -9.80
C TYR A 239 -6.35 1.55 -9.55
N LEU A 240 -5.05 1.79 -9.68
CA LEU A 240 -4.02 0.77 -9.42
C LEU A 240 -4.00 0.30 -7.96
N ALA A 241 -4.19 1.21 -6.99
CA ALA A 241 -4.32 0.85 -5.58
C ALA A 241 -5.50 -0.13 -5.36
N ARG A 242 -6.62 0.09 -6.05
CA ARG A 242 -7.79 -0.80 -6.01
C ARG A 242 -7.53 -2.13 -6.72
N VAL A 243 -6.90 -2.11 -7.91
CA VAL A 243 -6.46 -3.33 -8.63
C VAL A 243 -5.58 -4.20 -7.73
N ASN A 244 -4.69 -3.59 -6.96
CA ASN A 244 -3.80 -4.28 -6.03
C ASN A 244 -4.55 -4.99 -4.90
N ILE A 245 -5.60 -4.36 -4.36
CA ILE A 245 -6.50 -5.00 -3.38
C ILE A 245 -7.14 -6.24 -4.01
N VAL A 246 -7.74 -6.11 -5.20
CA VAL A 246 -8.35 -7.25 -5.92
C VAL A 246 -7.32 -8.36 -6.15
N ALA A 247 -6.12 -8.02 -6.60
CA ALA A 247 -5.04 -8.98 -6.84
C ALA A 247 -4.70 -9.79 -5.59
N ARG A 248 -4.63 -9.14 -4.42
CA ARG A 248 -4.38 -9.80 -3.14
C ARG A 248 -5.44 -10.85 -2.81
N TRP A 249 -6.71 -10.52 -3.01
CA TRP A 249 -7.83 -11.44 -2.74
C TRP A 249 -7.93 -12.58 -3.75
N THR A 250 -7.64 -12.33 -5.02
CA THR A 250 -7.63 -13.39 -6.05
C THR A 250 -6.54 -14.45 -5.80
N GLN A 251 -5.43 -14.07 -5.16
CA GLN A 251 -4.37 -15.00 -4.77
C GLN A 251 -4.71 -15.82 -3.52
N LEU A 252 -5.61 -15.34 -2.65
CA LEU A 252 -5.93 -15.97 -1.37
C LEU A 252 -6.91 -17.14 -1.49
N ASP A 253 -7.84 -17.13 -2.44
CA ASP A 253 -8.62 -18.29 -2.92
C ASP A 253 -9.53 -17.82 -4.07
N ALA A 254 -9.59 -18.57 -5.17
CA ALA A 254 -10.42 -18.22 -6.30
C ALA A 254 -11.92 -18.21 -5.94
N VAL A 255 -12.41 -19.10 -5.06
CA VAL A 255 -13.85 -19.17 -4.73
C VAL A 255 -14.22 -18.15 -3.64
N ARG A 256 -13.45 -18.10 -2.56
CA ARG A 256 -13.73 -17.26 -1.38
C ARG A 256 -13.42 -15.78 -1.59
N GLY A 257 -12.35 -15.46 -2.33
CA GLY A 257 -12.02 -14.09 -2.70
C GLY A 257 -13.09 -13.44 -3.59
N ARG A 258 -13.86 -14.26 -4.34
CA ARG A 258 -15.01 -13.80 -5.14
C ARG A 258 -16.28 -13.63 -4.31
N GLU A 259 -16.63 -14.60 -3.46
CA GLU A 259 -17.85 -14.54 -2.65
C GLU A 259 -17.83 -13.40 -1.60
N MET A 260 -16.68 -13.16 -0.95
CA MET A 260 -16.55 -12.06 0.02
C MET A 260 -16.57 -10.68 -0.65
N PHE A 261 -16.11 -10.63 -1.89
CA PHE A 261 -16.04 -9.44 -2.71
C PHE A 261 -17.39 -9.03 -3.30
N GLU A 262 -18.22 -9.99 -3.68
CA GLU A 262 -19.64 -9.73 -4.00
C GLU A 262 -20.40 -9.18 -2.79
N ARG A 263 -20.05 -9.61 -1.57
CA ARG A 263 -20.64 -9.09 -0.34
C ARG A 263 -20.22 -7.64 -0.03
N LEU A 264 -18.98 -7.25 -0.35
CA LEU A 264 -18.50 -5.86 -0.24
C LEU A 264 -19.24 -4.90 -1.15
N MET A 265 -19.58 -5.34 -2.38
CA MET A 265 -20.37 -4.53 -3.31
C MET A 265 -21.78 -4.27 -2.82
N ALA A 266 -22.44 -5.29 -2.27
CA ALA A 266 -23.78 -5.16 -1.76
C ALA A 266 -23.89 -4.15 -0.59
N GLU A 267 -22.81 -3.98 0.19
CA GLU A 267 -22.75 -3.01 1.30
C GLU A 267 -22.33 -1.59 0.86
N LEU A 268 -21.52 -1.46 -0.20
CA LEU A 268 -21.13 -0.18 -0.81
C LEU A 268 -22.22 0.44 -1.70
N ASP A 269 -23.06 -0.38 -2.34
CA ASP A 269 -24.20 0.06 -3.17
C ASP A 269 -25.43 0.40 -2.31
N GLY A 270 -25.21 1.19 -1.25
CA GLY A 270 -26.21 1.68 -0.29
C GLY A 270 -27.32 2.57 -0.89
N LYS A 271 -27.70 2.37 -2.15
CA LYS A 271 -28.98 2.80 -2.73
C LYS A 271 -30.17 1.93 -2.30
N GLY A 272 -29.95 0.85 -1.55
CA GLY A 272 -31.02 0.03 -0.95
C GLY A 272 -31.64 0.57 0.35
N LEU A 273 -31.08 1.61 0.99
CA LEU A 273 -31.61 2.14 2.26
C LEU A 273 -32.71 3.21 2.12
N ILE A 274 -33.22 3.46 0.90
CA ILE A 274 -34.30 4.44 0.66
C ILE A 274 -35.68 3.79 0.46
N GLU A 275 -35.80 2.48 0.26
CA GLU A 275 -37.11 1.83 0.00
C GLU A 275 -37.80 1.16 1.20
N ASN A 276 -37.43 1.49 2.44
CA ASN A 276 -38.22 1.11 3.63
C ASN A 276 -38.58 2.30 4.53
N LYS A 277 -39.02 3.40 3.90
CA LYS A 277 -39.91 4.39 4.52
C LYS A 277 -41.09 4.69 3.61
N GLN A 278 -42.01 3.73 3.53
CA GLN A 278 -43.45 4.00 3.44
C GLN A 278 -44.20 3.00 4.32
#